data_AF-Q67TC5-F1
#
_entry.id   AF-Q67TC5-F1
#
_cell.length_a   1.000
_cell.length_b   1.000
_cell.length_c   1.000
_cell.angle_alpha   90.00
_cell.angle_beta   90.00
_cell.angle_gamma   90.00
#
_symmetry.space_group_name_H-M   'P 1'
#
loop_
_entity.id
_entity.type
_entity.pdbx_description
1 polymer ?
#
loop_
_entity_poly.entity_id
_entity_poly.type
_entity_poly.pdbx_seq_one_letter_code
_entity_poly.pdbx_strand_id
1 'polypeptide(L)'
;MHRRSPRRSPYLFAAIDFGYTLLASLGLFGGLGWWLDGKLRTAPLFLIAGILLGLAVAFNGLLRRLNAIDRAVKAAKKEETQKTRDGQP
;
A
#
# COMPACT_ATOMS: atom_id res chain seq x y z
N MET A 1 3.17 31.64 16.19
CA MET A 1 2.64 31.42 14.82
C MET A 1 2.24 29.95 14.67
N HIS A 2 0.95 29.64 14.72
CA HIS A 2 0.46 28.26 14.62
C HIS A 2 0.53 27.80 13.15
N ARG A 3 1.53 26.99 12.80
CA ARG A 3 1.56 26.27 11.52
C ARG A 3 0.44 25.24 11.55
N ARG A 4 -0.72 25.57 10.97
CA ARG A 4 -1.72 24.57 10.62
C ARG A 4 -1.14 23.76 9.47
N SER A 5 -0.49 22.65 9.81
CA SER A 5 -0.13 21.61 8.85
C SER A 5 -1.40 21.22 8.11
N PRO A 6 -1.47 21.34 6.77
CA PRO A 6 -2.62 20.84 6.04
C PRO A 6 -2.71 19.35 6.37
N ARG A 7 -3.81 18.92 6.99
CA ARG A 7 -4.12 17.51 7.19
C ARG A 7 -4.40 16.89 5.82
N ARG A 8 -3.35 16.73 5.00
CA ARG A 8 -3.39 15.87 3.83
C ARG A 8 -3.70 14.49 4.36
N SER A 9 -4.86 13.96 4.03
CA SER A 9 -5.33 12.67 4.53
C SER A 9 -4.32 11.59 4.11
N PRO A 10 -3.55 11.00 5.05
CA PRO A 10 -2.49 10.03 4.72
C PRO A 10 -3.03 8.81 3.98
N TYR A 11 -4.32 8.52 4.15
CA TYR A 11 -5.05 7.46 3.47
C TYR A 11 -5.18 7.66 1.96
N LEU A 12 -5.22 8.90 1.48
CA LEU A 12 -5.45 9.20 0.06
C LEU A 12 -4.18 8.92 -0.76
N PHE A 13 -3.01 9.29 -0.22
CA PHE A 13 -1.72 8.89 -0.79
C PHE A 13 -1.53 7.37 -0.74
N ALA A 14 -1.89 6.73 0.38
CA ALA A 14 -1.81 5.28 0.50
C ALA A 14 -2.71 4.56 -0.53
N ALA A 15 -3.90 5.08 -0.81
CA ALA A 15 -4.80 4.54 -1.82
C ALA A 15 -4.26 4.71 -3.25
N ILE A 16 -3.70 5.88 -3.58
CA ILE A 16 -3.08 6.13 -4.88
C ILE A 16 -1.86 5.21 -5.08
N ASP A 17 -0.97 5.14 -4.09
CA ASP A 17 0.21 4.26 -4.12
C ASP A 17 -0.18 2.79 -4.30
N PHE A 18 -1.24 2.36 -3.61
CA PHE A 18 -1.78 1.02 -3.76
C PHE A 18 -2.34 0.78 -5.16
N GLY A 19 -3.12 1.72 -5.70
CA GLY A 19 -3.65 1.63 -7.06
C GLY A 19 -2.55 1.49 -8.11
N TYR A 20 -1.48 2.30 -8.01
CA TYR A 20 -0.30 2.18 -8.87
C TYR A 20 0.42 0.85 -8.68
N THR A 21 0.64 0.42 -7.44
CA THR A 21 1.30 -0.85 -7.14
C THR A 21 0.50 -2.04 -7.68
N LEU A 22 -0.82 -2.00 -7.54
CA LEU A 22 -1.75 -3.00 -8.05
C LEU A 22 -1.70 -3.05 -9.57
N LEU A 23 -1.84 -1.90 -10.24
CA LEU A 23 -1.81 -1.82 -11.70
C LEU A 23 -0.46 -2.30 -12.26
N ALA A 24 0.65 -1.88 -11.66
CA ALA A 24 1.98 -2.31 -12.03
C ALA A 24 2.17 -3.82 -11.80
N SER A 25 1.72 -4.35 -10.66
CA SER A 25 1.85 -5.79 -10.36
C SER A 25 1.00 -6.63 -11.29
N LEU A 26 -0.27 -6.30 -11.49
CA LEU A 26 -1.15 -7.03 -12.42
C LEU A 26 -0.65 -6.91 -13.87
N GLY A 27 -0.22 -5.72 -14.31
CA GLY A 27 0.32 -5.54 -15.65
C GLY A 27 1.59 -6.36 -15.87
N LEU A 28 2.52 -6.34 -14.91
CA LEU A 28 3.78 -7.07 -15.00
C LEU A 28 3.54 -8.58 -14.94
N PHE A 29 2.93 -9.09 -13.88
CA PHE A 29 2.76 -10.53 -13.69
C PHE A 29 1.70 -11.13 -14.60
N GLY A 30 0.62 -10.40 -14.89
CA GLY A 30 -0.39 -10.82 -15.86
C GLY A 30 0.13 -10.81 -17.30
N GLY A 31 0.90 -9.79 -17.68
CA GLY A 31 1.56 -9.71 -18.99
C GLY A 31 2.62 -10.79 -19.18
N LEU A 32 3.46 -11.03 -18.16
CA LEU A 32 4.41 -12.15 -18.15
C LEU A 32 3.70 -13.50 -18.25
N GLY A 33 2.63 -13.70 -17.49
CA GLY A 33 1.83 -14.93 -17.51
C GLY A 33 1.20 -15.18 -18.89
N TRP A 34 0.64 -14.14 -19.50
CA TRP A 34 0.07 -14.21 -20.86
C TRP A 34 1.12 -14.61 -21.90
N TRP A 35 2.29 -13.98 -21.85
CA TRP A 35 3.39 -14.27 -22.78
C TRP A 35 3.91 -15.70 -22.62
N LEU A 36 3.99 -16.18 -21.37
CA LEU A 36 4.45 -17.52 -21.06
C LEU A 36 3.45 -18.59 -21.52
N ASP A 37 2.15 -18.38 -21.30
CA ASP A 37 1.08 -19.24 -21.81
C ASP A 37 1.09 -19.31 -23.34
N GLY A 38 1.28 -18.16 -24.01
CA GLY A 38 1.38 -18.10 -25.48
C GLY A 38 2.58 -18.86 -26.06
N LYS A 39 3.71 -18.89 -25.34
CA LYS A 39 4.92 -19.61 -25.78
C LYS A 39 4.86 -21.11 -25.52
N LEU A 40 4.17 -21.55 -24.47
CA LEU A 40 4.11 -22.95 -24.04
C LEU A 40 2.90 -23.71 -24.59
N ARG A 41 1.96 -23.03 -25.29
CA ARG A 41 0.63 -23.57 -25.69
C ARG A 41 -0.13 -24.19 -24.52
N THR A 42 0.23 -23.83 -23.30
CA THR A 42 -0.48 -24.24 -22.09
C THR A 42 -1.78 -23.46 -22.01
N ALA A 43 -2.84 -24.10 -21.50
CA ALA A 43 -4.06 -23.41 -21.04
C ALA A 43 -3.68 -22.23 -20.12
N PRO A 44 -4.54 -21.23 -19.87
CA PRO A 44 -4.18 -19.91 -19.29
C PRO A 44 -3.79 -19.95 -17.79
N LEU A 45 -2.93 -20.91 -17.42
CA LEU A 45 -2.53 -21.25 -16.06
C LEU A 45 -1.46 -20.30 -15.57
N PHE A 46 -0.49 -19.91 -16.42
CA PHE A 46 0.54 -18.95 -16.02
C PHE A 46 -0.03 -17.54 -15.91
N LEU A 47 -1.02 -17.19 -16.72
CA LEU A 47 -1.78 -15.95 -16.56
C LEU A 47 -2.55 -15.92 -15.24
N ILE A 48 -3.28 -16.98 -14.90
CA ILE A 48 -4.00 -17.08 -13.62
C ILE A 48 -3.00 -17.00 -12.45
N ALA A 49 -1.90 -17.75 -12.51
CA ALA A 49 -0.86 -17.72 -11.49
C ALA A 49 -0.23 -16.32 -11.36
N GLY A 50 0.07 -15.67 -12.48
CA GLY A 50 0.62 -14.32 -12.52
C GLY A 50 -0.34 -13.28 -11.91
N ILE A 51 -1.62 -13.32 -12.25
CA ILE A 51 -2.63 -12.43 -11.67
C ILE A 51 -2.73 -12.65 -10.16
N LEU A 52 -2.80 -13.91 -9.71
CA LEU A 52 -2.84 -14.24 -8.27
C LEU A 52 -1.60 -13.74 -7.54
N LEU A 53 -0.41 -13.90 -8.13
CA LEU A 53 0.83 -13.41 -7.56
C LEU A 53 0.85 -11.88 -7.47
N GLY A 54 0.45 -11.20 -8.54
CA GLY A 54 0.35 -9.74 -8.58
C GLY A 54 -0.63 -9.19 -7.54
N LEU A 55 -1.76 -9.88 -7.35
CA LEU A 55 -2.75 -9.55 -6.33
C LEU A 55 -2.16 -9.71 -4.92
N ALA A 56 -1.47 -10.82 -4.65
CA ALA A 56 -0.83 -11.10 -3.37
C ALA A 56 0.25 -10.08 -3.02
N VAL A 57 1.06 -9.67 -4.01
CA VAL A 57 2.09 -8.64 -3.83
C VAL A 57 1.47 -7.28 -3.51
N ALA A 58 0.45 -6.87 -4.28
CA ALA A 58 -0.23 -5.60 -4.06
C ALA A 58 -0.89 -5.55 -2.68
N PHE A 59 -1.62 -6.61 -2.28
CA PHE A 59 -2.25 -6.69 -0.97
C PHE A 59 -1.25 -6.66 0.19
N ASN A 60 -0.13 -7.39 0.08
CA ASN A 60 0.93 -7.32 1.08
C ASN A 60 1.52 -5.89 1.19
N GLY A 61 1.68 -5.21 0.06
CA GLY A 61 2.11 -3.81 0.01
C GLY A 61 1.14 -2.89 0.76
N LEU A 62 -0.17 -3.07 0.55
CA LEU A 62 -1.21 -2.29 1.23
C LEU A 62 -1.18 -2.49 2.74
N LEU A 63 -1.20 -3.74 3.20
CA LEU A 63 -1.21 -4.08 4.62
C LEU A 63 0.02 -3.53 5.34
N ARG A 64 1.20 -3.63 4.71
CA ARG A 64 2.44 -3.09 5.25
C ARG A 64 2.39 -1.56 5.38
N ARG A 65 1.84 -0.86 4.40
CA ARG A 65 1.69 0.61 4.44
C ARG A 65 0.66 1.06 5.47
N LEU A 66 -0.49 0.39 5.56
CA LEU A 66 -1.52 0.70 6.57
C LEU A 66 -0.97 0.52 7.99
N ASN A 67 -0.24 -0.57 8.24
CA ASN A 67 0.41 -0.79 9.53
C ASN A 67 1.45 0.28 9.85
N ALA A 68 2.22 0.75 8.86
CA ALA A 68 3.19 1.83 9.06
C ALA A 68 2.49 3.16 9.42
N ILE A 69 1.38 3.48 8.74
CA ILE A 69 0.58 4.68 9.02
C ILE A 69 -0.05 4.60 10.42
N ASP A 70 -0.64 3.46 10.79
CA ASP A 70 -1.27 3.29 12.11
C ASP A 70 -0.25 3.48 13.25
N ARG A 71 0.97 2.94 13.10
CA ARG A 71 2.05 3.18 14.06
C ARG A 71 2.45 4.65 14.14
N ALA A 72 2.59 5.33 12.99
CA ALA A 72 2.94 6.75 12.95
C ALA A 72 1.87 7.64 13.62
N VAL A 73 0.59 7.34 13.39
CA VAL A 73 -0.53 8.04 14.03
C VAL A 73 -0.55 7.82 15.54
N LYS A 74 -0.31 6.58 16.00
CA LYS A 74 -0.23 6.26 17.43
C LYS A 74 0.95 6.94 18.13
N ALA A 75 2.10 7.03 17.47
CA ALA A 75 3.28 7.72 18.00
C ALA A 75 3.01 9.23 18.15
N ALA A 76 2.48 9.88 17.12
CA ALA A 76 2.12 11.30 17.17
C ALA A 76 1.10 11.61 18.27
N LYS A 77 0.09 10.74 18.45
CA LYS A 77 -0.92 10.90 19.52
C LYS A 77 -0.33 10.76 20.93
N LYS A 78 0.65 9.86 21.12
CA LYS A 78 1.35 9.71 22.41
C LYS A 78 2.17 10.95 22.75
N GLU A 79 2.90 11.51 21.80
CA GLU A 79 3.71 12.73 21.98
C GLU A 79 2.84 13.94 22.32
N GLU A 80 1.71 14.13 21.63
CA GLU A 80 0.75 15.20 21.95
C GLU A 80 0.17 15.03 23.35
N THR A 81 -0.24 13.82 23.74
CA THR A 81 -0.80 13.54 25.07
C THR A 81 0.22 13.79 26.18
N GLN A 82 1.50 13.46 25.94
CA GLN A 82 2.57 13.65 26.91
C GLN A 82 2.94 15.13 27.05
N LYS A 83 3.01 15.88 25.94
CA LYS A 83 3.24 17.33 25.96
C LYS A 83 2.10 18.10 26.64
N THR A 84 0.85 17.65 26.52
CA THR A 84 -0.29 18.22 27.25
C THR A 84 -0.24 17.88 28.75
N ARG A 85 0.27 16.70 29.11
CA ARG A 85 0.46 16.29 30.52
C ARG A 85 1.61 17.00 31.21
N ASP A 86 2.70 17.26 30.51
CA ASP A 86 3.88 17.98 31.02
C ASP A 86 3.71 19.52 30.98
N GLY A 87 2.58 20.01 30.44
CA GLY A 87 2.27 21.43 30.26
C GLY A 87 1.07 21.96 31.06
N GLN A 88 0.52 21.18 31.99
CA GLN A 88 -0.42 21.67 33.01
C GLN A 88 0.39 21.98 34.28
N PRO A 89 0.20 23.15 34.92
CA PRO A 89 1.25 23.98 35.52
C PRO A 89 2.08 23.31 36.62
#